data_AF-A0A3Q7S488-F1
#
_entry.id   AF-A0A3Q7S488-F1
#
_cell.length_a   1.000
_cell.length_b   1.000
_cell.length_c   1.000
_cell.angle_alpha   90.00
_cell.angle_beta   90.00
_cell.angle_gamma   90.00
#
_symmetry.space_group_name_H-M   'P 1'
#
loop_
_entity.id
_entity.type
_entity.pdbx_description
1 polymer ?
#
loop_
_entity_poly.entity_id
_entity_poly.type
_entity_poly.pdbx_seq_one_letter_code
_entity_poly.pdbx_strand_id
1 'polypeptide(L)'
;MARSSGAGHHLKGCLDLWEFIKDPRASKLHVEALRAGRVPGEPPGVGGEAAAAVEELVSGVRQAADFAEQFRSYSESEKQWKARMEFILRHLPDFRDPPDGGGRLDQLLSLSMVWANHLFLGCSYNKDLLDKVMEMADGIEVEDLPQFTTRSELMKKHQS
;
A
#
# COMPACT_ATOMS: atom_id res chain seq x y z
N MET A 1 31.71 -33.30 -19.13
CA MET A 1 30.41 -33.64 -18.48
C MET A 1 30.11 -32.55 -17.46
N ALA A 2 29.09 -31.74 -17.72
CA ALA A 2 28.64 -30.69 -16.82
C ALA A 2 27.48 -31.21 -15.96
N ARG A 3 27.46 -30.89 -14.66
CA ARG A 3 26.24 -30.83 -13.86
C ARG A 3 26.26 -29.60 -12.97
N SER A 4 25.21 -28.82 -13.13
CA SER A 4 24.82 -27.62 -12.38
C SER A 4 24.27 -27.99 -11.00
N SER A 5 24.49 -27.14 -10.00
CA SER A 5 23.55 -26.98 -8.89
C SER A 5 23.66 -25.56 -8.34
N GLY A 6 22.78 -24.69 -8.80
CA GLY A 6 22.59 -23.33 -8.30
C GLY A 6 21.14 -23.17 -7.87
N ALA A 7 20.89 -23.21 -6.56
CA ALA A 7 19.63 -22.81 -5.93
C ALA A 7 19.95 -22.43 -4.48
N GLY A 8 20.16 -21.15 -4.21
CA GLY A 8 20.46 -20.69 -2.84
C GLY A 8 20.64 -19.19 -2.64
N HIS A 9 20.67 -18.37 -3.70
CA HIS A 9 21.10 -16.97 -3.59
C HIS A 9 20.01 -15.91 -3.84
N HIS A 10 18.73 -16.28 -3.99
CA HIS A 10 17.68 -15.31 -4.38
C HIS A 10 16.71 -14.87 -3.26
N LEU A 11 16.73 -15.52 -2.09
CA LEU A 11 15.79 -15.20 -1.00
C LEU A 11 16.37 -14.29 0.08
N LYS A 12 17.69 -14.06 0.10
CA LYS A 12 18.34 -13.26 1.15
C LYS A 12 18.07 -11.76 1.00
N GLY A 13 17.97 -11.25 -0.23
CA GLY A 13 17.72 -9.82 -0.50
C GLY A 13 16.35 -9.30 -0.07
N CYS A 14 15.31 -10.14 -0.07
CA CYS A 14 13.96 -9.73 0.34
C CYS A 14 13.81 -9.60 1.87
N LEU A 15 14.55 -10.40 2.64
CA LEU A 15 14.59 -10.31 4.10
C LEU A 15 15.43 -9.13 4.58
N ASP A 16 16.56 -8.86 3.91
CA ASP A 16 17.44 -7.73 4.27
C ASP A 16 16.78 -6.35 3.97
N LEU A 17 15.90 -6.27 2.96
CA LEU A 17 15.11 -5.07 2.66
C LEU A 17 13.98 -4.84 3.68
N TRP A 18 13.39 -5.92 4.19
CA TRP A 18 12.31 -5.89 5.20
C TRP A 18 12.80 -5.37 6.56
N GLU A 19 14.02 -5.75 6.97
CA GLU A 19 14.62 -5.26 8.23
C GLU A 19 15.01 -3.77 8.15
N PHE A 20 15.36 -3.26 6.96
CA PHE A 20 15.68 -1.85 6.74
C PHE A 20 14.44 -0.93 6.74
N ILE A 21 13.29 -1.43 6.23
CA ILE A 21 12.01 -0.71 6.21
C ILE A 21 11.41 -0.52 7.62
N LYS A 22 11.82 -1.35 8.59
CA LYS A 22 11.34 -1.29 9.98
C LYS A 22 12.12 -0.35 10.90
N ASP A 23 13.08 0.45 10.42
CA ASP A 23 13.88 1.33 11.29
C ASP A 23 13.02 2.42 11.96
N PRO A 24 12.76 2.33 13.29
CA PRO A 24 11.89 3.27 14.01
C PRO A 24 12.53 4.66 14.21
N ARG A 25 13.83 4.83 13.86
CA ARG A 25 14.57 6.09 14.06
C ARG A 25 14.20 7.16 13.03
N ALA A 26 13.66 6.77 11.88
CA ALA A 26 13.19 7.71 10.85
C ALA A 26 11.85 8.38 11.22
N SER A 27 10.99 7.69 11.98
CA SER A 27 9.64 8.15 12.35
C SER A 27 9.64 9.15 13.54
N LYS A 28 10.64 9.06 14.43
CA LYS A 28 10.69 9.86 15.67
C LYS A 28 10.90 11.36 15.46
N LEU A 29 11.51 11.78 14.35
CA LEU A 29 11.78 13.19 14.05
C LEU A 29 10.54 13.94 13.52
N HIS A 30 9.51 13.23 13.05
CA HIS A 30 8.32 13.85 12.43
C HIS A 30 7.21 14.13 13.45
N VAL A 31 7.08 13.28 14.47
CA VAL A 31 6.02 13.39 15.51
C VAL A 31 6.26 14.58 16.46
N GLU A 32 7.52 14.95 16.70
CA GLU A 32 7.87 16.12 17.54
C GLU A 32 7.49 17.46 16.89
N ALA A 33 7.39 17.52 15.56
CA ALA A 33 7.05 18.74 14.82
C ALA A 33 5.53 19.06 14.80
N LEU A 34 4.68 18.05 14.99
CA LEU A 34 3.21 18.19 14.88
C LEU A 34 2.54 18.72 16.16
N ARG A 35 3.27 18.89 17.27
CA ARG A 35 2.69 19.28 18.58
C ARG A 35 2.54 20.80 18.80
N ALA A 36 2.93 21.64 17.84
CA ALA A 36 3.15 23.08 18.07
C ALA A 36 2.15 24.07 17.41
N GLY A 37 1.13 23.63 16.65
CA GLY A 37 0.27 24.56 15.88
C GLY A 37 -1.17 24.68 16.39
N ARG A 38 -1.55 25.82 17.00
CA ARG A 38 -2.94 26.21 17.32
C ARG A 38 -3.26 27.56 16.65
N VAL A 39 -4.46 27.72 16.06
CA VAL A 39 -5.05 29.05 15.74
C VAL A 39 -6.58 29.04 15.94
N PRO A 40 -7.21 30.11 16.49
CA PRO A 40 -8.65 30.20 16.73
C PRO A 40 -9.43 31.16 15.79
N GLY A 41 -10.70 30.81 15.50
CA GLY A 41 -11.88 31.70 15.45
C GLY A 41 -12.27 32.44 14.15
N GLU A 42 -13.45 32.13 13.59
CA GLU A 42 -14.50 33.10 13.17
C GLU A 42 -15.83 32.40 12.76
N PRO A 43 -17.00 33.08 12.75
CA PRO A 43 -18.34 32.48 12.66
C PRO A 43 -18.96 32.49 11.23
N PRO A 44 -20.09 31.77 10.99
CA PRO A 44 -20.50 31.38 9.64
C PRO A 44 -21.66 32.20 9.03
N GLY A 45 -21.68 32.26 7.70
CA GLY A 45 -22.83 32.67 6.87
C GLY A 45 -23.29 31.51 5.98
N VAL A 46 -24.60 31.35 5.81
CA VAL A 46 -25.31 30.12 5.35
C VAL A 46 -25.03 29.68 3.89
N GLY A 47 -24.39 30.51 3.05
CA GLY A 47 -23.82 30.08 1.75
C GLY A 47 -22.39 29.52 1.84
N GLY A 48 -21.71 29.79 2.96
CA GLY A 48 -20.39 29.29 3.28
C GLY A 48 -20.41 27.89 3.90
N GLU A 49 -21.55 27.37 4.33
CA GLU A 49 -21.62 26.07 5.02
C GLU A 49 -21.33 24.89 4.08
N ALA A 50 -21.91 24.89 2.88
CA ALA A 50 -21.62 23.87 1.87
C ALA A 50 -20.18 23.98 1.34
N ALA A 51 -19.69 25.21 1.12
CA ALA A 51 -18.32 25.44 0.69
C ALA A 51 -17.30 25.05 1.78
N ALA A 52 -17.59 25.35 3.05
CA ALA A 52 -16.77 24.95 4.19
C ALA A 52 -16.77 23.43 4.39
N ALA A 53 -17.91 22.76 4.22
CA ALA A 53 -17.99 21.31 4.28
C ALA A 53 -17.18 20.63 3.16
N VAL A 54 -17.18 21.22 1.96
CA VAL A 54 -16.34 20.75 0.84
C VAL A 54 -14.85 20.96 1.16
N GLU A 55 -14.45 22.13 1.66
CA GLU A 55 -13.07 22.42 2.05
C GLU A 55 -12.59 21.51 3.19
N GLU A 56 -13.44 21.24 4.18
CA GLU A 56 -13.14 20.31 5.27
C GLU A 56 -12.93 18.88 4.74
N LEU A 57 -13.80 18.42 3.84
CA LEU A 57 -13.66 17.11 3.20
C LEU A 57 -12.37 17.02 2.37
N VAL A 58 -12.07 18.03 1.56
CA VAL A 58 -10.85 18.10 0.73
C VAL A 58 -9.60 18.09 1.62
N SER A 59 -9.61 18.86 2.70
CA SER A 59 -8.53 18.87 3.70
C SER A 59 -8.34 17.49 4.35
N GLY A 60 -9.44 16.82 4.71
CA GLY A 60 -9.40 15.46 5.26
C GLY A 60 -8.83 14.44 4.28
N VAL A 61 -9.25 14.49 3.01
CA VAL A 61 -8.72 13.62 1.95
C VAL A 61 -7.22 13.86 1.74
N ARG A 62 -6.79 15.13 1.72
CA ARG A 62 -5.39 15.48 1.58
C ARG A 62 -4.54 14.98 2.74
N GLN A 63 -5.00 15.15 3.98
CA GLN A 63 -4.30 14.65 5.16
C GLN A 63 -4.18 13.12 5.15
N ALA A 64 -5.23 12.42 4.71
CA ALA A 64 -5.20 10.97 4.59
C ALA A 64 -4.21 10.51 3.50
N ALA A 65 -4.15 11.22 2.37
CA ALA A 65 -3.18 10.94 1.31
C ALA A 65 -1.73 11.21 1.77
N ASP A 66 -1.47 12.34 2.42
CA ASP A 66 -0.15 12.67 2.99
C ASP A 66 0.28 11.64 4.05
N PHE A 67 -0.67 11.11 4.82
CA PHE A 67 -0.43 10.01 5.75
C PHE A 67 -0.08 8.72 5.01
N ALA A 68 -0.85 8.36 3.97
CA ALA A 68 -0.61 7.15 3.20
C ALA A 68 0.75 7.19 2.48
N GLU A 69 1.17 8.34 1.96
CA GLU A 69 2.44 8.54 1.24
C GLU A 69 3.66 8.09 2.05
N GLN A 70 3.59 8.15 3.38
CA GLN A 70 4.66 7.67 4.28
C GLN A 70 4.95 6.17 4.14
N PHE A 71 3.99 5.39 3.62
CA PHE A 71 4.12 3.95 3.45
C PHE A 71 4.58 3.54 2.06
N ARG A 72 4.81 4.48 1.14
CA ARG A 72 5.29 4.19 -0.20
C ARG A 72 6.70 3.59 -0.17
N SER A 73 6.90 2.50 -0.90
CA SER A 73 8.20 1.86 -1.08
C SER A 73 8.95 2.46 -2.26
N TYR A 74 10.27 2.57 -2.14
CA TYR A 74 11.17 3.11 -3.18
C TYR A 74 11.07 2.36 -4.52
N SER A 75 10.83 1.06 -4.49
CA SER A 75 10.75 0.22 -5.69
C SER A 75 9.39 0.26 -6.40
N GLU A 76 8.40 0.96 -5.83
CA GLU A 76 7.07 1.02 -6.43
C GLU A 76 7.01 2.03 -7.58
N SER A 77 6.52 1.55 -8.73
CA SER A 77 6.08 2.45 -9.80
C SER A 77 4.90 3.30 -9.36
N GLU A 78 4.70 4.46 -10.00
CA GLU A 78 3.53 5.32 -9.75
C GLU A 78 2.20 4.57 -9.90
N LYS A 79 2.09 3.68 -10.89
CA LYS A 79 0.88 2.87 -11.12
C LYS A 79 0.61 1.91 -9.95
N GLN A 80 1.65 1.22 -9.47
CA GLN A 80 1.56 0.35 -8.30
C GLN A 80 1.16 1.12 -7.06
N TRP A 81 1.84 2.25 -6.81
CA TRP A 81 1.60 3.06 -5.63
C TRP A 81 0.18 3.63 -5.61
N LYS A 82 -0.31 4.18 -6.73
CA LYS A 82 -1.67 4.71 -6.83
C LYS A 82 -2.72 3.67 -6.45
N ALA A 83 -2.61 2.46 -6.99
CA ALA A 83 -3.52 1.36 -6.66
C ALA A 83 -3.40 0.96 -5.17
N ARG A 84 -2.17 0.80 -4.66
CA ARG A 84 -1.95 0.39 -3.26
C ARG A 84 -2.40 1.46 -2.26
N MET A 85 -2.23 2.73 -2.58
CA MET A 85 -2.69 3.86 -1.78
C MET A 85 -4.22 3.85 -1.66
N GLU A 86 -4.94 3.62 -2.76
CA GLU A 86 -6.40 3.49 -2.74
C GLU A 86 -6.86 2.33 -1.85
N PHE A 87 -6.19 1.18 -1.96
CA PHE A 87 -6.43 0.04 -1.07
C PHE A 87 -6.23 0.43 0.41
N ILE A 88 -5.14 1.12 0.74
CA ILE A 88 -4.86 1.55 2.11
C ILE A 88 -5.96 2.51 2.60
N LEU A 89 -6.28 3.55 1.84
CA LEU A 89 -7.23 4.59 2.26
C LEU A 89 -8.64 4.03 2.48
N ARG A 90 -9.07 3.09 1.64
CA ARG A 90 -10.39 2.44 1.75
C ARG A 90 -10.54 1.64 3.04
N HIS A 91 -9.48 0.97 3.49
CA HIS A 91 -9.50 0.09 4.67
C HIS A 91 -8.96 0.75 5.94
N LEU A 92 -8.31 1.92 5.83
CA LEU A 92 -7.70 2.59 6.96
C LEU A 92 -8.63 2.79 8.17
N PRO A 93 -9.93 3.15 8.01
CA PRO A 93 -10.84 3.28 9.15
C PRO A 93 -11.01 1.99 9.96
N ASP A 94 -11.03 0.84 9.29
CA ASP A 94 -11.24 -0.47 9.92
C ASP A 94 -9.97 -1.04 10.55
N PHE A 95 -8.80 -0.56 10.13
CA PHE A 95 -7.50 -1.05 10.61
C PHE A 95 -6.79 -0.05 11.53
N ARG A 96 -7.50 0.94 12.09
CA ARG A 96 -6.94 1.81 13.12
C ARG A 96 -6.54 0.98 14.35
N ASP A 97 -5.33 1.23 14.82
CA ASP A 97 -4.84 0.58 16.02
C ASP A 97 -5.68 1.01 17.24
N PRO A 98 -6.09 0.06 18.09
CA PRO A 98 -6.67 0.38 19.37
C PRO A 98 -5.62 1.08 20.28
N PRO A 99 -6.06 1.80 21.34
CA PRO A 99 -5.18 2.64 22.16
C PRO A 99 -4.05 1.90 22.87
N ASP A 100 -4.17 0.57 23.01
CA ASP A 100 -3.21 -0.36 23.58
C ASP A 100 -2.17 -0.88 22.56
N GLY A 101 -2.31 -0.53 21.28
CA GLY A 101 -1.45 -0.95 20.18
C GLY A 101 -1.80 -2.35 19.69
N GLY A 102 -2.18 -2.48 18.41
CA GLY A 102 -2.73 -3.73 17.87
C GLY A 102 -2.06 -4.28 16.61
N GLY A 103 -1.08 -3.58 16.02
CA GLY A 103 -0.46 -3.97 14.75
C GLY A 103 -1.46 -4.10 13.59
N ARG A 104 -2.65 -3.50 13.72
CA ARG A 104 -3.70 -3.55 12.68
C ARG A 104 -3.28 -2.76 11.47
N LEU A 105 -2.62 -1.63 11.67
CA LEU A 105 -2.05 -0.86 10.57
C LEU A 105 -0.99 -1.68 9.83
N ASP A 106 -0.06 -2.32 10.53
CA ASP A 106 0.96 -3.18 9.92
C ASP A 106 0.34 -4.35 9.13
N GLN A 107 -0.75 -4.91 9.64
CA GLN A 107 -1.52 -5.93 8.94
C GLN A 107 -2.11 -5.39 7.63
N LEU A 108 -2.72 -4.20 7.65
CA LEU A 108 -3.24 -3.54 6.45
C LEU A 108 -2.13 -3.29 5.41
N LEU A 109 -0.99 -2.75 5.86
CA LEU A 109 0.16 -2.49 4.99
C LEU A 109 0.72 -3.78 4.37
N SER A 110 0.73 -4.87 5.13
CA SER A 110 1.15 -6.18 4.63
C SER A 110 0.18 -6.73 3.60
N LEU A 111 -1.14 -6.63 3.85
CA LEU A 111 -2.19 -7.09 2.91
C LEU A 111 -2.17 -6.28 1.61
N SER A 112 -1.99 -4.96 1.69
CA SER A 112 -1.90 -4.09 0.51
C SER A 112 -0.69 -4.42 -0.35
N MET A 113 0.43 -4.80 0.27
CA MET A 113 1.64 -5.23 -0.44
C MET A 113 1.45 -6.60 -1.12
N VAL A 114 0.81 -7.56 -0.45
CA VAL A 114 0.48 -8.87 -1.02
C VAL A 114 -0.38 -8.70 -2.27
N TRP A 115 -1.41 -7.87 -2.18
CA TRP A 115 -2.28 -7.55 -3.31
C TRP A 115 -1.51 -6.90 -4.46
N ALA A 116 -0.74 -5.84 -4.20
CA ALA A 116 0.04 -5.16 -5.22
C ALA A 116 1.10 -6.09 -5.88
N ASN A 117 1.77 -6.93 -5.10
CA ASN A 117 2.73 -7.90 -5.63
C ASN A 117 2.07 -8.97 -6.50
N HIS A 118 0.90 -9.45 -6.09
CA HIS A 118 0.14 -10.40 -6.90
C HIS A 118 -0.24 -9.77 -8.25
N LEU A 119 -0.79 -8.56 -8.20
CA LEU A 119 -1.35 -7.86 -9.34
C LEU A 119 -0.28 -7.36 -10.33
N PHE A 120 0.83 -6.80 -9.84
CA PHE A 120 1.84 -6.13 -10.67
C PHE A 120 3.15 -6.90 -10.82
N LEU A 121 3.43 -7.91 -9.99
CA LEU A 121 4.64 -8.73 -10.09
C LEU A 121 4.32 -10.21 -10.34
N GLY A 122 3.05 -10.61 -10.36
CA GLY A 122 2.63 -11.99 -10.59
C GLY A 122 3.03 -12.93 -9.46
N CYS A 123 3.27 -12.40 -8.26
CA CYS A 123 3.59 -13.23 -7.10
C CYS A 123 2.39 -14.13 -6.73
N SER A 124 2.67 -15.35 -6.31
CA SER A 124 1.64 -16.30 -5.88
C SER A 124 1.73 -16.51 -4.37
N TYR A 125 0.57 -16.59 -3.73
CA TYR A 125 0.41 -16.84 -2.31
C TYR A 125 -0.61 -17.98 -2.13
N ASN A 126 -0.83 -18.42 -0.88
CA ASN A 126 -1.88 -19.40 -0.63
C ASN A 126 -3.27 -18.86 -1.03
N LYS A 127 -4.18 -19.78 -1.37
CA LYS A 127 -5.49 -19.43 -1.91
C LYS A 127 -6.30 -18.55 -0.95
N ASP A 128 -6.34 -18.89 0.34
CA ASP A 128 -7.15 -18.18 1.32
C ASP A 128 -6.70 -16.71 1.48
N LEU A 129 -5.39 -16.47 1.44
CA LEU A 129 -4.82 -15.12 1.49
C LEU A 129 -5.15 -14.33 0.23
N LEU A 130 -5.04 -14.96 -0.95
CA LEU A 130 -5.41 -14.33 -2.22
C LEU A 130 -6.89 -13.99 -2.27
N ASP A 131 -7.76 -14.95 -1.94
CA ASP A 131 -9.21 -14.74 -1.92
C ASP A 131 -9.57 -13.56 -1.00
N LYS A 132 -8.97 -13.49 0.20
CA LYS A 132 -9.14 -12.37 1.13
C LYS A 132 -8.71 -11.02 0.54
N VAL A 133 -7.50 -10.91 0.00
CA VAL A 133 -7.02 -9.61 -0.50
C VAL A 133 -7.75 -9.17 -1.77
N MET A 134 -8.24 -10.12 -2.57
CA MET A 134 -9.07 -9.82 -3.73
C MET A 134 -10.48 -9.36 -3.31
N GLU A 135 -11.08 -9.97 -2.28
CA GLU A 135 -12.34 -9.50 -1.68
C GLU A 135 -12.19 -8.09 -1.10
N MET A 136 -11.09 -7.82 -0.39
CA MET A 136 -10.79 -6.48 0.13
C MET A 136 -10.61 -5.46 -0.99
N ALA A 137 -10.09 -5.86 -2.15
CA ALA A 137 -9.88 -4.98 -3.29
C ALA A 137 -11.14 -4.78 -4.15
N ASP A 138 -12.29 -5.36 -3.79
CA ASP A 138 -13.50 -5.26 -4.59
C ASP A 138 -13.92 -3.80 -4.82
N GLY A 139 -14.11 -3.43 -6.08
CA GLY A 139 -14.39 -2.06 -6.50
C GLY A 139 -13.20 -1.09 -6.48
N ILE A 140 -11.96 -1.58 -6.41
CA ILE A 140 -10.76 -0.80 -6.78
C ILE A 140 -10.42 -1.11 -8.24
N GLU A 141 -10.50 -0.10 -9.10
CA GLU A 141 -10.21 -0.25 -10.52
C GLU A 141 -8.73 0.02 -10.82
N VAL A 142 -8.05 -0.96 -11.43
CA VAL A 142 -6.66 -0.81 -11.85
C VAL A 142 -6.57 -0.97 -13.36
N GLU A 143 -6.24 0.12 -14.03
CA GLU A 143 -6.03 0.16 -15.48
C GLU A 143 -4.65 -0.40 -15.87
N ASP A 144 -4.55 -0.94 -17.09
CA ASP A 144 -3.30 -1.42 -17.70
C ASP A 144 -2.51 -2.44 -16.87
N LEU A 145 -3.18 -3.50 -16.39
CA LEU A 145 -2.48 -4.56 -15.66
C LEU A 145 -1.43 -5.28 -16.53
N PRO A 146 -0.25 -5.59 -15.96
CA PRO A 146 0.74 -6.38 -16.66
C PRO A 146 0.18 -7.76 -17.07
N GLN A 147 0.39 -8.14 -18.33
CA GLN A 147 0.06 -9.49 -18.78
C GLN A 147 1.21 -10.44 -18.45
N PHE A 148 0.98 -11.33 -17.48
CA PHE A 148 1.91 -12.42 -17.19
C PHE A 148 1.65 -13.58 -18.15
N THR A 149 2.70 -14.01 -18.85
CA THR A 149 2.66 -15.25 -19.62
C THR A 149 3.49 -16.29 -18.92
N THR A 150 2.92 -17.48 -18.74
CA THR A 150 3.66 -18.60 -18.17
C THR A 150 4.66 -19.14 -19.18
N ARG A 151 5.76 -19.70 -18.67
CA ARG A 151 6.76 -20.39 -19.51
C ARG A 151 6.12 -21.44 -20.42
N SER A 152 5.14 -22.19 -19.92
CA SER A 152 4.46 -23.23 -20.69
C SER A 152 3.62 -22.65 -21.84
N GLU A 153 3.00 -21.48 -21.68
CA GLU A 153 2.28 -20.79 -22.76
C GLU A 153 3.25 -20.28 -23.84
N LEU A 154 4.39 -19.74 -23.43
CA LEU A 154 5.45 -19.32 -24.36
C LEU A 154 6.00 -20.50 -25.17
N MET A 155 6.16 -21.67 -24.54
CA MET A 155 6.64 -22.88 -25.22
C MET A 155 5.65 -23.44 -26.22
N LYS A 156 4.33 -23.35 -25.96
CA LYS A 156 3.29 -23.76 -26.92
C LYS A 156 3.24 -22.87 -28.17
N LYS A 157 3.48 -21.56 -28.02
CA LYS A 157 3.46 -20.60 -29.15
C LYS A 157 4.60 -20.81 -30.16
N HIS A 158 5.72 -21.41 -29.76
CA HIS A 158 6.87 -21.67 -30.64
C HIS A 158 6.84 -23.06 -31.31
N GLN A 159 5.79 -23.84 -31.07
CA GLN A 159 5.64 -25.20 -31.60
C GLN A 159 4.58 -25.32 -32.70
N SER A 160 3.99 -24.19 -33.13
CA SER A 160 3.12 -24.07 -34.31
C SER A 160 3.88 -23.51 -35.51
#